data_AF-A0A8J3FJR2-F1
#
_entry.id   AF-A0A8J3FJR2-F1
#
_cell.length_a   1.000
_cell.length_b   1.000
_cell.length_c   1.000
_cell.angle_alpha   90.00
_cell.angle_beta   90.00
_cell.angle_gamma   90.00
#
_symmetry.space_group_name_H-M   'P 1'
#
loop_
_entity.id
_entity.type
_entity.pdbx_description
1 polymer ?
#
loop_
_entity_poly.entity_id
_entity_poly.type
_entity_poly.pdbx_seq_one_letter_code
_entity_poly.pdbx_strand_id
1 'polypeptide(L)'
;MHEMKLGERQAIAFVHRDKEHKHIHLYANRIDFKGVAYNDSFIGKRSQLAAERTAEHMGLTTVKQIQFEKEFNLREIRTEIKRRHDLTMKQFQPKSFGAYVKAMEANGVKVIPTINKQNKLQGFRFGFDGHNLKGSEVHRNMSMGNIGKEMSMIHGRSILRDNNVSIKLAGKTVDLTPNLAIKITKFIIKKAIDRGMGIGY
;
A
#
# COMPACT_ATOMS: atom_id res chain seq x y z
N MET A 1 5.29 -10.25 32.04
CA MET A 1 6.16 -9.65 33.08
C MET A 1 7.64 -10.01 32.88
N HIS A 2 7.97 -11.29 32.63
CA HIS A 2 9.36 -11.76 32.44
C HIS A 2 10.12 -11.07 31.30
N GLU A 3 9.59 -11.10 30.07
CA GLU A 3 10.28 -10.57 28.88
C GLU A 3 10.63 -9.07 28.96
N MET A 4 9.82 -8.32 29.69
CA MET A 4 10.03 -6.89 29.91
C MET A 4 10.76 -6.59 31.22
N LYS A 5 11.14 -7.61 32.01
CA LYS A 5 11.79 -7.48 33.33
C LYS A 5 11.01 -6.58 34.29
N LEU A 6 9.69 -6.76 34.36
CA LEU A 6 8.80 -5.95 35.18
C LEU A 6 8.40 -6.62 36.51
N GLY A 7 9.08 -7.69 36.94
CA GLY A 7 8.69 -8.47 38.13
C GLY A 7 8.68 -7.70 39.45
N GLU A 8 9.67 -6.84 39.66
CA GLU A 8 9.83 -6.04 40.91
C GLU A 8 9.01 -4.74 40.91
N ARG A 9 7.84 -4.75 40.26
CA ARG A 9 6.99 -3.56 40.10
C ARG A 9 5.55 -3.92 40.44
N GLN A 10 4.88 -2.99 41.11
CA GLN A 10 3.43 -3.09 41.33
C GLN A 10 2.72 -3.19 39.98
N ALA A 11 1.76 -4.10 39.88
CA ALA A 11 0.95 -4.23 38.68
C ALA A 11 -0.50 -4.58 39.02
N ILE A 12 -1.42 -4.13 38.18
CA ILE A 12 -2.84 -4.48 38.24
C ILE A 12 -3.29 -4.93 36.85
N ALA A 13 -4.09 -5.98 36.79
CA ALA A 13 -4.59 -6.55 35.55
C ALA A 13 -6.11 -6.61 35.55
N PHE A 14 -6.73 -6.25 34.43
CA PHE A 14 -8.17 -6.32 34.21
C PHE A 14 -8.45 -7.21 33.01
N VAL A 15 -9.38 -8.15 33.16
CA VAL A 15 -9.84 -9.01 32.06
C VAL A 15 -11.13 -8.43 31.49
N HIS A 16 -11.11 -8.10 30.20
CA HIS A 16 -12.24 -7.56 29.46
C HIS A 16 -12.85 -8.64 28.55
N ARG A 17 -14.19 -8.62 28.45
CA ARG A 17 -15.01 -9.57 27.67
C ARG A 17 -16.09 -8.85 26.83
N ASP A 18 -15.94 -7.55 26.65
CA ASP A 18 -16.84 -6.65 25.92
C ASP A 18 -16.67 -6.75 24.39
N LYS A 19 -15.62 -7.43 23.91
CA LYS A 19 -15.35 -7.68 22.49
C LYS A 19 -15.44 -9.17 22.18
N GLU A 20 -15.46 -9.48 20.88
CA GLU A 20 -15.45 -10.86 20.36
C GLU A 20 -14.30 -11.70 20.94
N HIS A 21 -13.15 -11.08 21.22
CA HIS A 21 -12.02 -11.70 21.90
C HIS A 21 -11.84 -11.16 23.32
N LYS A 22 -11.58 -12.08 24.25
CA LYS A 22 -11.12 -11.73 25.60
C LYS A 22 -9.78 -11.01 25.49
N HIS A 23 -9.62 -9.91 26.21
CA HIS A 23 -8.35 -9.19 26.28
C HIS A 23 -8.04 -8.75 27.70
N ILE A 24 -6.77 -8.50 27.99
CA ILE A 24 -6.29 -8.15 29.33
C ILE A 24 -5.61 -6.78 29.24
N HIS A 25 -6.00 -5.86 30.10
CA HIS A 25 -5.23 -4.64 30.37
C HIS A 25 -4.33 -4.88 31.56
N LEU A 26 -3.01 -4.84 31.35
CA LEU A 26 -2.01 -4.93 32.40
C LEU A 26 -1.36 -3.56 32.59
N TYR A 27 -1.55 -2.96 33.75
CA TYR A 27 -0.87 -1.75 34.17
C TYR A 27 0.26 -2.15 35.10
N ALA A 28 1.49 -1.70 34.84
CA ALA A 28 2.63 -1.92 35.70
C ALA A 28 3.29 -0.57 36.02
N ASN A 29 3.64 -0.35 37.29
CA ASN A 29 4.32 0.86 37.71
C ASN A 29 5.70 0.92 37.05
N ARG A 30 6.08 2.11 36.57
CA ARG A 30 7.40 2.33 35.97
C ARG A 30 8.50 2.25 37.04
N ILE A 31 8.20 2.68 38.26
CA ILE A 31 9.12 2.73 39.40
C ILE A 31 9.03 1.38 40.15
N ASP A 32 10.18 0.75 40.42
CA ASP A 32 10.23 -0.46 41.26
C ASP A 32 10.23 -0.13 42.75
N PHE A 33 10.18 -1.19 43.56
CA PHE A 33 10.21 -1.10 45.02
C PHE A 33 11.47 -0.43 45.59
N LYS A 34 12.52 -0.23 44.79
CA LYS A 34 13.76 0.47 45.19
C LYS A 34 13.79 1.93 44.72
N GLY A 35 12.71 2.42 44.11
CA GLY A 35 12.65 3.78 43.57
C GLY A 35 13.33 3.93 42.20
N VAL A 36 13.72 2.83 41.54
CA VAL A 36 14.42 2.90 40.25
C VAL A 36 13.42 2.88 39.10
N ALA A 37 13.50 3.91 38.25
CA ALA A 37 12.66 4.03 37.07
C ALA A 37 13.04 3.02 35.99
N TYR A 38 12.04 2.40 35.38
CA TYR A 38 12.24 1.53 34.22
C TYR A 38 12.78 2.33 33.03
N ASN A 39 13.80 1.78 32.37
CA ASN A 39 14.40 2.35 31.17
C ASN A 39 13.39 2.31 30.00
N ASP A 40 13.03 3.48 29.49
CA ASP A 40 12.05 3.67 28.41
C ASP A 40 12.68 3.78 27.00
N SER A 41 14.01 3.71 26.89
CA SER A 41 14.69 3.71 25.60
C SER A 41 14.20 2.56 24.73
N PHE A 42 13.64 2.94 23.58
CA PHE A 42 13.05 2.02 22.60
C PHE A 42 11.94 1.11 23.15
N ILE A 43 11.23 1.52 24.21
CA ILE A 43 10.22 0.69 24.89
C ILE A 43 9.15 0.15 23.94
N GLY A 44 8.75 0.92 22.92
CA GLY A 44 7.82 0.46 21.88
C GLY A 44 8.35 -0.74 21.09
N LYS A 45 9.61 -0.69 20.64
CA LYS A 45 10.24 -1.81 19.91
C LYS A 45 10.47 -3.01 20.83
N ARG A 46 10.93 -2.77 22.06
CA ARG A 46 11.17 -3.85 23.03
C ARG A 46 9.88 -4.56 23.43
N SER A 47 8.80 -3.81 23.65
CA SER A 47 7.49 -4.39 23.99
C SER A 47 6.91 -5.20 22.84
N GLN A 48 7.05 -4.76 21.59
CA GLN A 48 6.69 -5.56 20.42
C GLN A 48 7.43 -6.91 20.38
N LEU A 49 8.76 -6.88 20.57
CA LEU A 49 9.56 -8.12 20.58
C LEU A 49 9.24 -9.02 21.78
N ALA A 50 8.97 -8.43 22.94
CA ALA A 50 8.57 -9.16 24.13
C ALA A 50 7.20 -9.85 23.94
N ALA A 51 6.24 -9.16 23.33
CA ALA A 51 4.94 -9.73 23.00
C ALA A 51 5.07 -10.87 21.98
N GLU A 52 5.91 -10.69 20.95
CA GLU A 52 6.20 -11.73 19.97
C GLU A 52 6.80 -13.00 20.60
N ARG A 53 7.86 -12.88 21.41
CA ARG A 53 8.46 -14.03 22.10
C ARG A 53 7.50 -14.69 23.09
N THR A 54 6.68 -13.88 23.78
CA THR A 54 5.65 -14.43 24.68
C THR A 54 4.62 -15.24 23.89
N ALA A 55 4.17 -14.74 22.73
CA ALA A 55 3.25 -15.47 21.86
C ALA A 55 3.87 -16.78 21.35
N GLU A 56 5.14 -16.75 20.91
CA GLU A 56 5.88 -17.94 20.46
C GLU A 56 6.00 -19.00 21.57
N HIS A 57 6.40 -18.59 22.79
CA HIS A 57 6.48 -19.49 23.93
C HIS A 57 5.13 -20.10 24.33
N MET A 58 4.03 -19.38 24.07
CA MET A 58 2.67 -19.85 24.31
C MET A 58 2.08 -20.64 23.13
N GLY A 59 2.84 -20.87 22.06
CA GLY A 59 2.35 -21.52 20.84
C GLY A 59 1.26 -20.74 20.11
N LEU A 60 1.18 -19.42 20.32
CA LEU A 60 0.21 -18.54 19.68
C LEU A 60 0.74 -18.04 18.34
N THR A 61 -0.17 -17.83 17.38
CA THR A 61 0.17 -17.26 16.08
C THR A 61 0.64 -15.81 16.24
N THR A 62 1.82 -15.50 15.72
CA THR A 62 2.36 -14.14 15.78
C THR A 62 1.89 -13.28 14.61
N VAL A 63 1.91 -11.96 14.79
CA VAL A 63 1.59 -11.01 13.71
C VAL A 63 2.54 -11.18 12.51
N LYS A 64 3.81 -11.51 12.76
CA LYS A 64 4.78 -11.76 11.67
C LYS A 64 4.43 -13.01 10.87
N GLN A 65 4.02 -14.09 11.53
CA GLN A 65 3.59 -15.31 10.84
C GLN A 65 2.37 -15.05 9.96
N ILE A 66 1.36 -14.35 10.47
CA ILE A 66 0.16 -13.97 9.70
C ILE A 66 0.55 -13.10 8.50
N GLN A 67 1.45 -12.14 8.68
CA GLN A 67 1.93 -11.30 7.58
C GLN A 67 2.70 -12.10 6.54
N PHE A 68 3.56 -13.03 6.97
CA PHE A 68 4.32 -13.89 6.07
C PHE A 68 3.40 -14.80 5.25
N GLU A 69 2.44 -15.46 5.89
CA GLU A 69 1.48 -16.32 5.21
C GLU A 69 0.64 -15.53 4.20
N LYS A 70 0.14 -14.36 4.60
CA LYS A 70 -0.58 -13.47 3.70
C LYS A 70 0.27 -13.02 2.50
N GLU A 71 1.54 -12.70 2.74
CA GLU A 71 2.47 -12.30 1.68
C GLU A 71 2.78 -13.46 0.73
N PHE A 72 3.00 -14.65 1.27
CA PHE A 72 3.24 -15.88 0.52
C PHE A 72 2.04 -16.22 -0.37
N ASN A 73 0.83 -16.25 0.20
CA ASN A 73 -0.41 -16.56 -0.52
C ASN A 73 -0.74 -15.53 -1.60
N LEU A 74 -0.37 -14.26 -1.40
CA LEU A 74 -0.60 -13.21 -2.40
C LEU A 74 0.52 -13.12 -3.45
N ARG A 75 1.66 -13.79 -3.27
CA ARG A 75 2.83 -13.61 -4.14
C ARG A 75 2.54 -13.98 -5.59
N GLU A 76 1.89 -15.13 -5.80
CA GLU A 76 1.55 -15.61 -7.15
C GLU A 76 0.55 -14.69 -7.84
N ILE A 77 -0.51 -14.31 -7.11
CA ILE A 77 -1.53 -13.36 -7.59
C ILE A 77 -0.91 -12.01 -7.96
N ARG A 78 -0.02 -11.46 -7.13
CA ARG A 78 0.67 -10.20 -7.42
C ARG A 78 1.55 -10.30 -8.67
N THR A 79 2.32 -11.38 -8.78
CA THR A 79 3.18 -11.64 -9.94
C THR A 79 2.34 -11.75 -11.22
N GLU A 80 1.21 -12.44 -11.17
CA GLU A 80 0.36 -12.63 -12.34
C GLU A 80 -0.33 -11.34 -12.78
N ILE A 81 -0.89 -10.57 -11.84
CA ILE A 81 -1.44 -9.24 -12.13
C ILE A 81 -0.35 -8.33 -12.73
N LYS A 82 0.87 -8.37 -12.18
CA LYS A 82 2.00 -7.60 -12.69
C LYS A 82 2.40 -8.02 -14.10
N ARG A 83 2.45 -9.32 -14.38
CA ARG A 83 2.76 -9.87 -15.71
C ARG A 83 1.74 -9.39 -16.75
N ARG A 84 0.45 -9.44 -16.42
CA ARG A 84 -0.64 -8.95 -17.28
C ARG A 84 -0.59 -7.44 -17.50
N HIS A 85 -0.20 -6.68 -16.49
CA HIS A 85 0.08 -5.26 -16.62
C HIS A 85 1.23 -4.98 -17.59
N ASP A 86 2.35 -5.69 -17.47
CA ASP A 86 3.50 -5.52 -18.37
C ASP A 86 3.14 -5.89 -19.81
N LEU A 87 2.39 -6.97 -19.99
CA LEU A 87 1.87 -7.38 -21.30
C LEU A 87 0.95 -6.30 -21.87
N THR A 88 0.05 -5.75 -21.05
CA THR A 88 -0.85 -4.67 -21.43
C THR A 88 -0.07 -3.44 -21.89
N MET A 89 0.96 -3.03 -21.14
CA MET A 89 1.78 -1.88 -21.49
C MET A 89 2.56 -2.08 -22.77
N LYS A 90 3.09 -3.29 -23.01
CA LYS A 90 3.89 -3.61 -24.20
C LYS A 90 3.04 -3.77 -25.46
N GLN A 91 1.94 -4.53 -25.39
CA GLN A 91 1.13 -4.90 -26.55
C GLN A 91 0.08 -3.85 -26.92
N PHE A 92 -0.69 -3.40 -25.94
CA PHE A 92 -1.81 -2.48 -26.20
C PHE A 92 -1.41 -1.01 -26.14
N GLN A 93 -0.27 -0.71 -25.50
CA GLN A 93 0.26 0.65 -25.33
C GLN A 93 -0.85 1.68 -25.09
N PRO A 94 -1.59 1.56 -23.97
CA PRO A 94 -2.78 2.37 -23.76
C PRO A 94 -2.43 3.87 -23.70
N LYS A 95 -3.22 4.69 -24.40
CA LYS A 95 -3.03 6.16 -24.47
C LYS A 95 -3.78 6.93 -23.39
N SER A 96 -4.72 6.29 -22.70
CA SER A 96 -5.51 6.88 -21.61
C SER A 96 -5.80 5.84 -20.54
N PHE A 97 -6.14 6.29 -19.32
CA PHE A 97 -6.49 5.36 -18.25
C PHE A 97 -7.74 4.53 -18.58
N GLY A 98 -8.70 5.09 -19.33
CA GLY A 98 -9.85 4.31 -19.82
C GLY A 98 -9.43 3.19 -20.77
N ALA A 99 -8.47 3.45 -21.68
CA ALA A 99 -7.92 2.41 -22.55
C ALA A 99 -7.12 1.36 -21.75
N TYR A 100 -6.39 1.79 -20.72
CA TYR A 100 -5.69 0.89 -19.82
C TYR A 100 -6.64 -0.05 -19.06
N VAL A 101 -7.76 0.47 -18.53
CA VAL A 101 -8.79 -0.34 -17.86
C VAL A 101 -9.32 -1.42 -18.81
N LYS A 102 -9.73 -1.04 -20.02
CA LYS A 102 -10.25 -1.98 -21.03
C LYS A 102 -9.21 -3.04 -21.44
N ALA A 103 -7.95 -2.65 -21.62
CA ALA A 103 -6.89 -3.57 -22.02
C ALA A 103 -6.51 -4.55 -20.90
N MET A 104 -6.52 -4.10 -19.64
CA MET A 104 -6.35 -4.99 -18.49
C MET A 104 -7.53 -5.96 -18.34
N GLU A 105 -8.77 -5.49 -18.56
CA GLU A 105 -9.96 -6.33 -18.56
C GLU A 105 -9.92 -7.39 -19.66
N ALA A 106 -9.46 -7.03 -20.87
CA ALA A 106 -9.22 -7.99 -21.95
C ALA A 106 -8.16 -9.05 -21.58
N ASN A 107 -7.18 -8.68 -20.76
CA ASN A 107 -6.22 -9.60 -20.16
C ASN A 107 -6.75 -10.28 -18.88
N GLY A 108 -8.05 -10.23 -18.60
CA GLY A 108 -8.69 -10.93 -17.48
C GLY A 108 -8.43 -10.34 -16.10
N VAL A 109 -7.98 -9.09 -15.99
CA VAL A 109 -7.82 -8.38 -14.72
C VAL A 109 -8.77 -7.19 -14.68
N LYS A 110 -9.70 -7.19 -13.72
CA LYS A 110 -10.64 -6.09 -13.54
C LYS A 110 -9.96 -4.91 -12.87
N VAL A 111 -9.94 -3.75 -13.51
CA VAL A 111 -9.38 -2.53 -12.92
C VAL A 111 -10.49 -1.69 -12.31
N ILE A 112 -10.54 -1.65 -10.99
CA ILE A 112 -11.58 -0.96 -10.23
C ILE A 112 -11.05 0.41 -9.78
N PRO A 113 -11.62 1.53 -10.23
CA PRO A 113 -11.23 2.85 -9.79
C PRO A 113 -11.64 3.12 -8.33
N THR A 114 -10.75 3.71 -7.56
CA THR A 114 -11.02 4.20 -6.21
C THR A 114 -11.29 5.70 -6.27
N ILE A 115 -12.49 6.11 -5.86
CA ILE A 115 -12.93 7.51 -5.88
C ILE A 115 -12.95 8.04 -4.44
N ASN A 116 -12.45 9.26 -4.23
CA ASN A 116 -12.48 9.91 -2.91
C ASN A 116 -13.84 10.57 -2.63
N LYS A 117 -14.01 11.12 -1.42
CA LYS A 117 -15.24 11.82 -1.03
C LYS A 117 -15.56 13.06 -1.89
N GLN A 118 -14.55 13.64 -2.56
CA GLN A 118 -14.68 14.78 -3.47
C GLN A 118 -14.98 14.38 -4.93
N ASN A 119 -15.39 13.12 -5.16
CA ASN A 119 -15.67 12.57 -6.48
C ASN A 119 -14.47 12.67 -7.46
N LYS A 120 -13.26 12.56 -6.94
CA LYS A 120 -12.01 12.54 -7.72
C LYS A 120 -11.37 11.16 -7.66
N LEU A 121 -10.76 10.77 -8.76
CA LEU A 121 -10.07 9.51 -8.90
C LEU A 121 -8.75 9.53 -8.11
N GLN A 122 -8.68 8.65 -7.11
CA GLN A 122 -7.57 8.53 -6.18
C GLN A 122 -6.57 7.43 -6.60
N GLY A 123 -7.07 6.35 -7.21
CA GLY A 123 -6.22 5.24 -7.62
C GLY A 123 -6.97 4.08 -8.24
N PHE A 124 -6.30 2.94 -8.37
CA PHE A 124 -6.86 1.70 -8.89
C PHE A 124 -6.67 0.55 -7.92
N ARG A 125 -7.65 -0.35 -7.92
CA ARG A 125 -7.55 -1.71 -7.42
C ARG A 125 -7.63 -2.70 -8.58
N PHE A 126 -7.01 -3.85 -8.40
CA PHE A 126 -6.91 -4.90 -9.40
C PHE A 126 -7.60 -6.15 -8.86
N GLY A 127 -8.70 -6.50 -9.52
CA GLY A 127 -9.49 -7.70 -9.28
C GLY A 127 -8.97 -8.84 -10.15
N PHE A 128 -8.54 -9.94 -9.53
CA PHE A 128 -8.10 -11.15 -10.22
C PHE A 128 -8.30 -12.37 -9.32
N ASP A 129 -8.90 -13.43 -9.85
CA ASP A 129 -9.09 -14.72 -9.17
C ASP A 129 -9.68 -14.60 -7.74
N GLY A 130 -10.76 -13.82 -7.60
CA GLY A 130 -11.39 -13.55 -6.31
C GLY A 130 -10.64 -12.56 -5.40
N HIS A 131 -9.39 -12.21 -5.71
CA HIS A 131 -8.61 -11.22 -4.97
C HIS A 131 -8.83 -9.80 -5.49
N ASN A 132 -8.74 -8.83 -4.58
CA ASN A 132 -8.87 -7.41 -4.89
C ASN A 132 -7.74 -6.62 -4.20
N LEU A 133 -6.71 -6.26 -4.96
CA LEU A 133 -5.48 -5.64 -4.43
C LEU A 133 -5.35 -4.18 -4.85
N LYS A 134 -4.88 -3.31 -3.95
CA LYS A 134 -4.50 -1.95 -4.31
C LYS A 134 -3.29 -2.01 -5.24
N GLY A 135 -3.21 -1.12 -6.23
CA GLY A 135 -2.09 -1.13 -7.19
C GLY A 135 -0.69 -1.15 -6.56
N SER A 136 -0.47 -0.40 -5.48
CA SER A 136 0.82 -0.41 -4.75
C SER A 136 1.09 -1.71 -3.98
N GLU A 137 0.05 -2.47 -3.62
CA GLU A 137 0.19 -3.80 -3.01
C GLU A 137 0.58 -4.85 -4.05
N VAL A 138 0.18 -4.66 -5.32
CA VAL A 138 0.63 -5.51 -6.42
C VAL A 138 2.10 -5.25 -6.74
N HIS A 139 2.43 -3.99 -7.07
CA HIS A 139 3.79 -3.58 -7.35
C HIS A 139 3.93 -2.06 -7.25
N ARG A 140 5.10 -1.54 -6.89
CA ARG A 140 5.34 -0.09 -6.77
C ARG A 140 4.98 0.70 -8.04
N ASN A 141 5.19 0.10 -9.22
CA ASN A 141 4.89 0.72 -10.52
C ASN A 141 3.39 0.71 -10.87
N MET A 142 2.59 -0.09 -10.18
CA MET A 142 1.15 -0.22 -10.43
C MET A 142 0.30 0.75 -9.61
N SER A 143 0.92 1.71 -8.93
CA SER A 143 0.18 2.89 -8.46
C SER A 143 -0.27 3.71 -9.67
N MET A 144 -1.46 4.31 -9.58
CA MET A 144 -2.03 5.10 -10.69
C MET A 144 -1.08 6.17 -11.23
N GLY A 145 -0.32 6.83 -10.36
CA GLY A 145 0.66 7.83 -10.76
C GLY A 145 1.84 7.25 -11.52
N ASN A 146 2.27 6.02 -11.21
CA ASN A 146 3.36 5.38 -11.92
C ASN A 146 2.89 4.75 -13.23
N ILE A 147 1.67 4.19 -13.27
CA ILE A 147 1.00 3.77 -14.51
C ILE A 147 0.90 4.94 -15.50
N GLY A 148 0.43 6.12 -15.04
CA GLY A 148 0.34 7.30 -15.89
C GLY A 148 1.71 7.80 -16.39
N LYS A 149 2.75 7.70 -15.57
CA LYS A 149 4.12 8.03 -15.99
C LYS A 149 4.64 7.06 -17.05
N GLU A 150 4.42 5.76 -16.87
CA GLU A 150 4.85 4.72 -17.79
C GLU A 150 4.16 4.88 -19.15
N MET A 151 2.85 5.08 -19.17
CA MET A 151 2.13 5.39 -20.40
C MET A 151 2.67 6.66 -21.07
N SER A 152 3.02 7.69 -20.30
CA SER A 152 3.55 8.95 -20.85
C SER A 152 4.96 8.80 -21.40
N MET A 153 5.76 7.84 -20.90
CA MET A 153 7.04 7.51 -21.52
C MET A 153 6.86 6.91 -22.91
N ILE A 154 5.85 6.06 -23.09
CA ILE A 154 5.55 5.39 -24.35
C ILE A 154 5.03 6.41 -25.40
N HIS A 155 4.10 7.29 -25.01
CA HIS A 155 3.39 8.18 -25.96
C HIS A 155 3.83 9.65 -25.94
N GLY A 156 4.82 10.01 -25.14
CA GLY A 156 5.31 11.38 -25.00
C GLY A 156 4.28 12.36 -24.40
N ARG A 157 4.31 13.62 -24.84
CA ARG A 157 3.49 14.75 -24.33
C ARG A 157 1.98 14.61 -24.61
N SER A 158 1.56 13.59 -25.36
CA SER A 158 0.19 13.40 -25.85
C SER A 158 -0.82 13.02 -24.76
N ILE A 159 -0.37 12.56 -23.58
CA ILE A 159 -1.26 12.22 -22.45
C ILE A 159 -1.83 13.48 -21.76
N LEU A 160 -1.18 14.64 -21.91
CA LEU A 160 -1.56 15.89 -21.23
C LEU A 160 -2.24 16.93 -22.13
N ARG A 161 -2.59 16.63 -23.39
CA ARG A 161 -3.37 17.61 -24.19
C ARG A 161 -4.73 17.93 -23.58
N ASP A 162 -5.24 17.05 -22.73
CA ASP A 162 -6.36 17.34 -21.86
C ASP A 162 -5.87 17.47 -20.42
N ASN A 163 -5.81 18.69 -19.90
CA ASN A 163 -5.68 18.96 -18.45
C ASN A 163 -6.82 18.32 -17.62
N ASN A 164 -7.78 17.66 -18.28
CA ASN A 164 -8.86 16.84 -17.75
C ASN A 164 -8.70 15.38 -18.21
N VAL A 165 -7.68 14.66 -17.72
CA VAL A 165 -7.64 13.20 -17.87
C VAL A 165 -8.75 12.63 -17.00
N SER A 166 -9.92 12.51 -17.62
CA SER A 166 -11.11 12.01 -17.01
C SER A 166 -11.33 10.57 -17.45
N ILE A 167 -11.72 9.72 -16.51
CA ILE A 167 -12.14 8.36 -16.85
C ILE A 167 -13.65 8.39 -16.95
N LYS A 168 -14.19 8.03 -18.12
CA LYS A 168 -15.60 7.69 -18.25
C LYS A 168 -15.83 6.33 -17.58
N LEU A 169 -16.49 6.36 -16.43
CA LEU A 169 -16.85 5.19 -15.63
C LEU A 169 -18.36 5.11 -15.58
N ALA A 170 -18.93 4.06 -16.18
CA ALA A 170 -20.38 3.82 -16.20
C ALA A 170 -21.22 5.08 -16.55
N GLY A 171 -20.77 5.85 -17.56
CA GLY A 171 -21.44 7.07 -18.01
C GLY A 171 -21.09 8.36 -17.25
N LYS A 172 -20.32 8.30 -16.15
CA LYS A 172 -19.85 9.48 -15.40
C LYS A 172 -18.36 9.74 -15.64
N THR A 173 -18.04 11.00 -15.92
CA THR A 173 -16.68 11.50 -16.11
C THR A 173 -16.07 11.83 -14.75
N VAL A 174 -14.98 11.15 -14.37
CA VAL A 174 -14.30 11.36 -13.09
C VAL A 174 -12.88 11.87 -13.31
N ASP A 175 -12.54 13.02 -12.74
CA ASP A 175 -11.23 13.64 -12.90
C ASP A 175 -10.20 13.10 -11.89
N LEU A 176 -8.92 13.24 -12.24
CA LEU A 176 -7.79 13.03 -11.34
C LEU A 176 -7.83 13.95 -10.11
N THR A 177 -7.23 13.47 -9.01
CA THR A 177 -6.87 14.36 -7.89
C THR A 177 -5.76 15.36 -8.31
N PRO A 178 -5.79 16.62 -7.82
CA PRO A 178 -4.79 17.64 -8.18
C PRO A 178 -3.34 17.20 -7.90
N ASN A 179 -3.10 16.57 -6.76
CA ASN A 179 -1.76 16.08 -6.37
C ASN A 179 -1.20 15.06 -7.37
N LEU A 180 -2.07 14.22 -7.93
CA LEU A 180 -1.67 13.19 -8.87
C LEU A 180 -1.35 13.79 -10.25
N ALA A 181 -2.18 14.73 -10.71
CA ALA A 181 -1.95 15.48 -11.94
C ALA A 181 -0.62 16.26 -11.88
N ILE A 182 -0.34 16.94 -10.77
CA ILE A 182 0.93 17.65 -10.55
C ILE A 182 2.12 16.67 -10.60
N LYS A 183 2.02 15.50 -9.98
CA LYS A 183 3.11 14.50 -9.93
C LYS A 183 3.46 13.93 -11.31
N ILE A 184 2.46 13.71 -12.15
CA ILE A 184 2.66 13.25 -13.54
C ILE A 184 3.26 14.38 -14.38
N THR A 185 2.71 15.59 -14.28
CA THR A 185 3.19 16.77 -15.04
C THR A 185 4.65 17.10 -14.72
N LYS A 186 5.02 17.17 -13.42
CA LYS A 186 6.42 17.38 -13.00
C LYS A 186 7.37 16.34 -13.57
N PHE A 187 6.93 15.08 -13.65
CA PHE A 187 7.75 13.99 -14.18
C PHE A 187 8.04 14.16 -15.67
N ILE A 188 7.02 14.53 -16.45
CA ILE A 188 7.14 14.77 -17.89
C ILE A 188 8.06 15.96 -18.17
N ILE A 189 7.89 17.07 -17.44
CA ILE A 189 8.75 18.26 -17.56
C ILE A 189 10.20 17.89 -17.29
N LYS A 190 10.48 17.20 -16.17
CA LYS A 190 11.83 16.75 -15.83
C LYS A 190 12.44 15.91 -16.96
N LYS A 191 11.69 14.95 -17.49
CA LYS A 191 12.18 14.09 -18.58
C LYS A 191 12.42 14.84 -19.90
N ALA A 192 11.64 15.87 -20.20
CA ALA A 192 11.88 16.72 -21.36
C ALA A 192 13.18 17.53 -21.22
N ILE A 193 13.45 18.08 -20.02
CA ILE A 193 14.69 18.80 -19.70
C ILE A 193 15.89 17.84 -19.79
N ASP A 194 15.82 16.66 -19.16
CA ASP A 194 16.89 15.66 -19.18
C ASP A 194 17.24 15.23 -20.62
N ARG A 195 16.24 15.08 -21.51
CA ARG A 195 16.48 14.77 -22.94
C ARG A 195 17.11 15.95 -23.70
N GLY A 196 16.75 17.18 -23.37
CA GLY A 196 17.32 18.38 -23.99
C GLY A 196 18.79 18.60 -23.61
N MET A 197 19.18 18.23 -22.39
CA MET A 197 20.57 18.31 -21.93
C MET A 197 21.49 17.20 -22.47
N GLY A 198 20.93 16.08 -22.93
CA GLY A 198 21.69 14.94 -23.47
C GLY A 198 22.05 15.00 -24.95
N ILE A 199 21.68 16.08 -25.67
CA ILE A 199 21.93 16.26 -27.12
C ILE A 199 23.11 17.21 -27.37
N GLY A 200 23.78 17.69 -26.32
CA GLY A 200 24.97 18.55 -26.42
C GLY A 200 26.25 17.82 -26.06
N TYR A 201 26.71 16.91 -26.92
CA TYR A 201 28.12 16.51 -27.09
C TYR A 201 28.35 16.05 -28.52
#